data_AF-A0A7S2JKS7-F1
#
_entry.id   AF-A0A7S2JKS7-F1
#
_cell.length_a   1.000
_cell.length_b   1.000
_cell.length_c   1.000
_cell.angle_alpha   90.00
_cell.angle_beta   90.00
_cell.angle_gamma   90.00
#
_symmetry.space_group_name_H-M   'P 1'
#
loop_
_entity.id
_entity.type
_entity.pdbx_description
1 polymer ?
#
loop_
_entity_poly.entity_id
_entity_poly.type
_entity_poly.pdbx_seq_one_letter_code
_entity_poly.pdbx_strand_id
1 'polypeptide(L)'
;LAQGLGQATPQRPGRQRAHRTRGRGLVSPAMAVAPAAVPAAALRARRVLHLVGSRQDEFYHDLSVLYASACDACPLLDRERYEFHFAHVHTDGTWSFPDGLEEKALAAAPRMSLAAAVGHIERLGPDVMVPHMFCVEGMTRYRSLFDLLDVPFLGNHEYTVWPATDKATTKQLLDACGVRV
;
A
#
# COMPACT_ATOMS: atom_id res chain seq x y z
N LEU A 1 21.99 65.89 -2.09
CA LEU A 1 21.56 67.17 -2.70
C LEU A 1 22.18 67.26 -4.09
N ALA A 2 21.36 67.63 -5.09
CA ALA A 2 21.62 67.73 -6.54
C ALA A 2 21.77 66.38 -7.29
N GLN A 3 20.75 65.82 -7.97
CA GLN A 3 19.99 66.23 -9.19
C GLN A 3 20.79 66.17 -10.50
N GLY A 4 20.32 65.32 -11.43
CA GLY A 4 20.88 65.17 -12.78
C GLY A 4 19.98 64.35 -13.72
N LEU A 5 18.93 64.99 -14.24
CA LEU A 5 18.35 64.88 -15.59
C LEU A 5 18.08 63.47 -16.17
N GLY A 6 16.84 62.98 -15.95
CA GLY A 6 16.24 61.93 -16.77
C GLY A 6 15.77 62.46 -18.13
N GLN A 7 16.32 61.89 -19.21
CA GLN A 7 15.92 62.21 -20.58
C GLN A 7 14.65 61.47 -21.01
N ALA A 8 13.90 62.15 -21.87
CA ALA A 8 12.57 61.82 -22.34
C ALA A 8 12.50 60.59 -23.26
N THR A 9 11.38 59.90 -23.16
CA THR A 9 10.90 58.77 -23.95
C THR A 9 10.60 59.16 -25.42
N PRO A 10 10.84 58.28 -26.41
CA PRO A 10 10.05 58.25 -27.62
C PRO A 10 8.97 57.16 -27.52
N GLN A 11 7.70 57.59 -27.58
CA GLN A 11 6.53 56.72 -27.71
C GLN A 11 6.58 55.94 -29.04
N ARG A 12 6.40 54.62 -28.96
CA ARG A 12 6.13 53.77 -30.12
C ARG A 12 4.62 53.57 -30.31
N PRO A 13 4.11 53.56 -31.55
CA PRO A 13 2.69 53.59 -31.85
C PRO A 13 1.98 52.29 -31.43
N GLY A 14 0.76 52.47 -30.94
CA GLY A 14 -0.10 51.43 -30.39
C GLY A 14 -0.43 50.31 -31.37
N ARG A 15 -0.04 49.09 -31.01
CA ARG A 15 -0.63 47.88 -31.58
C ARG A 15 -1.93 47.59 -30.84
N GLN A 16 -3.05 47.95 -31.46
CA GLN A 16 -4.36 47.40 -31.12
C GLN A 16 -4.30 45.87 -31.30
N ARG A 17 -4.25 45.13 -30.20
CA ARG A 17 -4.53 43.69 -30.21
C ARG A 17 -6.03 43.51 -30.02
N ALA A 18 -6.68 43.12 -31.10
CA ALA A 18 -8.07 42.69 -31.12
C ALA A 18 -8.34 41.64 -30.04
N HIS A 19 -9.34 41.89 -29.22
CA HIS A 19 -9.94 40.92 -28.31
C HIS A 19 -10.52 39.78 -29.16
N ARG A 20 -9.80 38.65 -29.22
CA ARG A 20 -10.38 37.37 -29.67
C ARG A 20 -11.24 36.83 -28.53
N THR A 21 -12.54 37.01 -28.64
CA THR A 21 -13.56 36.21 -27.94
C THR A 21 -13.38 34.74 -28.35
N ARG A 22 -12.74 33.94 -27.50
CA ARG A 22 -12.76 32.48 -27.63
C ARG A 22 -14.14 31.99 -27.20
N GLY A 23 -14.82 31.31 -28.12
CA GLY A 23 -16.11 30.69 -27.90
C GLY A 23 -16.10 29.75 -26.69
N ARG A 24 -17.19 29.80 -25.93
CA ARG A 24 -17.57 28.78 -24.96
C ARG A 24 -17.70 27.45 -25.69
N GLY A 25 -16.68 26.60 -25.59
CA GLY A 25 -16.84 25.17 -25.85
C GLY A 25 -17.75 24.59 -24.78
N LEU A 26 -18.84 23.95 -25.21
CA LEU A 26 -19.69 23.12 -24.36
C LEU A 26 -18.83 21.96 -23.86
N VAL A 27 -18.43 22.02 -22.59
CA VAL A 27 -17.83 20.88 -21.89
C VAL A 27 -18.99 20.01 -21.43
N SER A 28 -19.18 18.85 -22.05
CA SER A 28 -20.13 17.85 -21.53
C SER A 28 -19.69 17.45 -20.12
N PRO A 29 -20.58 17.46 -19.12
CA PRO A 29 -20.21 16.97 -17.80
C PRO A 29 -20.04 15.44 -17.90
N ALA A 30 -18.88 14.96 -17.47
CA ALA A 30 -18.68 13.55 -17.20
C ALA A 30 -19.78 13.10 -16.23
N MET A 31 -20.57 12.09 -16.61
CA MET A 31 -21.50 11.44 -15.70
C MET A 31 -20.69 10.81 -14.58
N ALA A 32 -20.69 11.47 -13.42
CA ALA A 32 -20.29 10.84 -12.17
C ALA A 32 -21.28 9.71 -11.91
N VAL A 33 -20.85 8.47 -12.17
CA VAL A 33 -21.57 7.29 -11.70
C VAL A 33 -21.43 7.30 -10.18
N ALA A 34 -22.48 7.72 -9.48
CA ALA A 34 -22.56 7.55 -8.05
C ALA A 34 -22.45 6.05 -7.74
N PRO A 35 -21.65 5.62 -6.73
CA PRO A 35 -21.63 4.23 -6.34
C PRO A 35 -23.04 3.84 -5.92
N ALA A 36 -23.59 2.81 -6.56
CA ALA A 36 -24.87 2.25 -6.19
C ALA A 36 -24.79 1.86 -4.70
N ALA A 37 -25.71 2.42 -3.90
CA ALA A 37 -25.81 2.08 -2.49
C ALA A 37 -26.06 0.58 -2.38
N VAL A 38 -25.08 -0.15 -1.86
CA VAL A 38 -25.24 -1.56 -1.52
C VAL A 38 -26.32 -1.62 -0.43
N PRO A 39 -27.43 -2.35 -0.64
CA PRO A 39 -28.48 -2.44 0.36
C PRO A 39 -27.91 -2.97 1.66
N ALA A 40 -28.38 -2.42 2.78
CA ALA A 40 -28.01 -2.77 4.15
C ALA A 40 -28.52 -4.17 4.57
N ALA A 41 -28.29 -5.19 3.74
CA ALA A 41 -28.09 -6.53 4.25
C ALA A 41 -26.94 -6.42 5.25
N ALA A 42 -27.08 -7.00 6.45
CA ALA A 42 -26.05 -6.98 7.48
C ALA A 42 -24.70 -7.34 6.83
N LEU A 43 -23.89 -6.32 6.56
CA LEU A 43 -22.61 -6.50 5.90
C LEU A 43 -21.79 -7.32 6.89
N ARG A 44 -21.50 -8.57 6.55
CA ARG A 44 -20.57 -9.37 7.33
C ARG A 44 -19.30 -8.55 7.52
N ALA A 45 -18.75 -8.53 8.73
CA ALA A 45 -17.46 -7.92 8.97
C ALA A 45 -16.45 -8.52 7.97
N ARG A 46 -15.63 -7.66 7.37
CA ARG A 46 -14.63 -8.08 6.39
C ARG A 46 -13.43 -8.66 7.13
N ARG A 47 -13.00 -9.84 6.71
CA ARG A 47 -11.86 -10.52 7.34
C ARG A 47 -10.56 -9.99 6.76
N VAL A 48 -9.72 -9.45 7.62
CA VAL A 48 -8.41 -8.90 7.29
C VAL A 48 -7.34 -9.80 7.90
N LEU A 49 -6.51 -10.40 7.07
CA LEU A 49 -5.39 -11.23 7.53
C LEU A 49 -4.10 -10.42 7.56
N HIS A 50 -3.55 -10.17 8.74
CA HIS A 50 -2.23 -9.58 8.90
C HIS A 50 -1.17 -10.67 8.78
N LEU A 51 -0.30 -10.56 7.77
CA LEU A 51 0.82 -11.47 7.58
C LEU A 51 2.06 -10.91 8.30
N VAL A 52 2.56 -11.63 9.29
CA VAL A 52 3.58 -11.17 10.25
C VAL A 52 4.71 -12.20 10.34
N GLY A 53 5.93 -11.74 10.67
CA GLY A 53 7.11 -12.55 10.91
C GLY A 53 8.14 -12.48 9.78
N SER A 54 9.10 -13.40 9.81
CA SER A 54 10.18 -13.50 8.83
C SER A 54 10.88 -14.85 8.94
N ARG A 55 11.32 -15.40 7.80
CA ARG A 55 12.23 -16.56 7.74
C ARG A 55 13.70 -16.20 7.67
N GLN A 56 14.01 -14.91 7.53
CA GLN A 56 15.37 -14.48 7.22
C GLN A 56 16.26 -14.49 8.46
N ASP A 57 15.85 -13.77 9.50
CA ASP A 57 16.55 -13.64 10.77
C ASP A 57 15.61 -13.05 11.83
N GLU A 58 16.04 -13.07 13.10
CA GLU A 58 15.31 -12.54 14.24
C GLU A 58 15.06 -11.03 14.13
N PHE A 59 15.99 -10.27 13.55
CA PHE A 59 15.83 -8.83 13.38
C PHE A 59 14.62 -8.50 12.49
N TYR A 60 14.49 -9.11 11.32
CA TYR A 60 13.33 -8.89 10.45
C TYR A 60 12.05 -9.47 11.04
N HIS A 61 12.16 -10.56 11.80
CA HIS A 61 11.02 -11.14 12.51
C HIS A 61 10.47 -10.15 13.54
N ASP A 62 11.33 -9.63 14.41
CA ASP A 62 10.94 -8.71 15.49
C ASP A 62 10.46 -7.37 14.93
N LEU A 63 11.11 -6.87 13.88
CA LEU A 63 10.65 -5.69 13.14
C LEU A 63 9.24 -5.90 12.57
N SER A 64 8.97 -7.07 12.00
CA SER A 64 7.65 -7.40 11.47
C SER A 64 6.58 -7.41 12.58
N VAL A 65 6.84 -8.09 13.69
CA VAL A 65 5.93 -8.15 14.84
C VAL A 65 5.70 -6.75 15.41
N LEU A 66 6.75 -5.94 15.58
CA LEU A 66 6.64 -4.57 16.10
C LEU A 66 5.67 -3.71 15.28
N TYR A 67 5.78 -3.72 13.96
CA TYR A 67 4.91 -2.92 13.09
C TYR A 67 3.48 -3.46 13.04
N ALA A 68 3.32 -4.79 13.02
CA ALA A 68 2.01 -5.41 13.06
C ALA A 68 1.29 -5.10 14.39
N SER A 69 1.99 -5.18 15.52
CA SER A 69 1.45 -4.83 16.84
C SER A 69 1.10 -3.35 16.96
N ALA A 70 1.93 -2.45 16.42
CA ALA A 70 1.61 -1.02 16.38
C ALA A 70 0.38 -0.73 15.49
N CYS A 71 0.22 -1.48 14.39
CA CYS A 71 -0.95 -1.38 13.52
C CYS A 71 -2.21 -1.85 14.26
N ASP A 72 -2.19 -3.01 14.91
CA ASP A 72 -3.31 -3.50 15.71
C ASP A 72 -3.63 -2.56 16.87
N ALA A 73 -2.64 -2.05 17.61
CA ALA A 73 -2.87 -1.11 18.71
C ALA A 73 -3.48 0.25 18.28
N CYS A 74 -3.61 0.52 16.98
CA CYS A 74 -4.18 1.78 16.50
C CYS A 74 -5.68 1.92 16.89
N PRO A 75 -6.05 2.98 17.63
CA PRO A 75 -7.44 3.20 18.06
C PRO A 75 -8.38 3.57 16.91
N LEU A 76 -7.83 3.92 15.74
CA LEU A 76 -8.60 4.27 14.54
C LEU A 76 -8.96 3.05 13.68
N LEU A 77 -8.53 1.84 14.04
CA LEU A 77 -8.96 0.63 13.34
C LEU A 77 -10.45 0.37 13.60
N ASP A 78 -11.18 0.25 12.51
CA ASP A 78 -12.63 0.03 12.53
C ASP A 78 -12.94 -1.45 12.78
N ARG A 79 -13.03 -1.79 14.06
CA ARG A 79 -13.36 -3.15 14.52
C ARG A 79 -14.84 -3.49 14.42
N GLU A 80 -15.70 -2.55 14.02
CA GLU A 80 -17.11 -2.83 13.75
C GLU A 80 -17.30 -3.40 12.34
N ARG A 81 -16.52 -2.91 11.37
CA ARG A 81 -16.59 -3.36 9.97
C ARG A 81 -15.56 -4.41 9.59
N TYR A 82 -14.48 -4.55 10.35
CA TYR A 82 -13.38 -5.47 10.04
C TYR A 82 -13.08 -6.41 11.20
N GLU A 83 -12.91 -7.70 10.87
CA GLU A 83 -12.42 -8.75 11.75
C GLU A 83 -10.95 -8.99 11.43
N PHE A 84 -10.06 -8.79 12.40
CA PHE A 84 -8.62 -8.90 12.21
C PHE A 84 -8.11 -10.26 12.67
N HIS A 85 -7.32 -10.91 11.81
CA HIS A 85 -6.68 -12.19 12.06
C HIS A 85 -5.18 -12.06 11.82
N PHE A 86 -4.37 -12.92 12.45
CA PHE A 86 -2.92 -12.92 12.31
C PHE A 86 -2.44 -14.25 11.72
N ALA A 87 -1.61 -14.19 10.68
CA ALA A 87 -0.80 -15.29 10.20
C ALA A 87 0.65 -14.99 10.55
N HIS A 88 1.23 -15.75 11.47
CA HIS A 88 2.58 -15.57 11.94
C HIS A 88 3.52 -16.62 11.33
N VAL A 89 4.52 -16.15 10.61
CA VAL A 89 5.56 -16.97 9.97
C VAL A 89 6.81 -16.96 10.85
N HIS A 90 7.15 -18.13 11.38
CA HIS A 90 8.32 -18.33 12.23
C HIS A 90 9.61 -18.38 11.42
N THR A 91 10.74 -18.13 12.07
CA THR A 91 12.08 -18.18 11.44
C THR A 91 12.43 -19.55 10.87
N ASP A 92 11.91 -20.63 11.46
CA ASP A 92 12.04 -22.01 10.97
C ASP A 92 11.14 -22.33 9.75
N GLY A 93 10.27 -21.39 9.35
CA GLY A 93 9.33 -21.55 8.24
C GLY A 93 8.02 -22.26 8.58
N THR A 94 7.81 -22.61 9.85
CA THR A 94 6.49 -23.01 10.35
C THR A 94 5.58 -21.79 10.48
N TRP A 95 4.29 -22.03 10.59
CA TRP A 95 3.26 -21.00 10.70
C TRP A 95 2.43 -21.21 11.95
N SER A 96 1.85 -20.13 12.47
CA SER A 96 0.80 -20.18 13.50
C SER A 96 -0.22 -19.08 13.27
N PHE A 97 -1.39 -19.23 13.89
CA PHE A 97 -2.50 -18.26 13.80
C PHE A 97 -2.89 -17.83 15.22
N PRO A 98 -2.17 -16.88 15.82
CA PRO A 98 -2.41 -16.43 17.19
C PRO A 98 -3.63 -15.50 17.27
N ASP A 99 -4.26 -15.43 18.45
CA ASP A 99 -5.37 -14.51 18.72
C ASP A 99 -4.92 -13.05 18.95
N GLY A 100 -3.61 -12.83 19.09
CA GLY A 100 -2.99 -11.53 19.36
C GLY A 100 -1.49 -11.56 19.07
N LEU A 101 -0.85 -10.39 19.11
CA LEU A 101 0.58 -10.22 18.79
C LEU A 101 1.47 -9.99 20.02
N GLU A 102 0.90 -10.07 21.22
CA GLU A 102 1.69 -10.13 22.45
C GLU A 102 2.45 -11.46 22.57
N GLU A 103 3.62 -11.42 23.21
CA GLU A 103 4.53 -12.56 23.32
C GLU A 103 3.85 -13.84 23.81
N LYS A 104 2.93 -13.72 24.78
CA LYS A 104 2.16 -14.85 25.32
C LYS A 104 1.25 -15.49 24.27
N ALA A 105 0.55 -14.70 23.46
CA ALA A 105 -0.33 -15.23 22.41
C ALA A 105 0.48 -15.86 21.29
N LEU A 106 1.58 -15.23 20.87
CA LEU A 106 2.51 -15.77 19.88
C LEU A 106 3.08 -17.12 20.33
N ALA A 107 3.50 -17.25 21.59
CA ALA A 107 4.08 -18.47 22.13
C ALA A 107 3.05 -19.61 22.31
N ALA A 108 1.78 -19.27 22.59
CA ALA A 108 0.72 -20.25 22.81
C ALA A 108 0.12 -20.81 21.51
N ALA A 109 0.28 -20.10 20.39
CA ALA A 109 -0.35 -20.48 19.13
C ALA A 109 0.24 -21.78 18.54
N PRO A 110 -0.59 -22.78 18.19
CA PRO A 110 -0.11 -24.03 17.62
C PRO A 110 0.66 -23.83 16.32
N ARG A 111 1.85 -24.43 16.22
CA ARG A 111 2.65 -24.42 14.99
C ARG A 111 2.13 -25.45 14.00
N MET A 112 2.18 -25.08 12.72
CA MET A 112 1.77 -25.94 11.62
C MET A 112 2.69 -25.79 10.40
N SER A 113 2.65 -26.77 9.51
CA SER A 113 3.38 -26.73 8.25
C SER A 113 2.78 -25.70 7.29
N LEU A 114 3.54 -25.28 6.28
CA LEU A 114 3.03 -24.40 5.21
C LEU A 114 1.76 -24.96 4.55
N ALA A 115 1.71 -26.26 4.26
CA ALA A 115 0.54 -26.88 3.63
C ALA A 115 -0.71 -26.78 4.53
N ALA A 116 -0.55 -27.00 5.83
CA ALA A 116 -1.64 -26.85 6.79
C ALA A 116 -2.06 -25.38 6.94
N ALA A 117 -1.11 -24.44 6.88
CA ALA A 117 -1.37 -23.01 6.93
C ALA A 117 -2.14 -22.51 5.71
N VAL A 118 -1.78 -22.95 4.50
CA VAL A 118 -2.53 -22.65 3.27
C VAL A 118 -3.98 -23.14 3.39
N GLY A 119 -4.18 -24.38 3.84
CA GLY A 119 -5.53 -24.90 4.07
C GLY A 119 -6.28 -24.13 5.18
N HIS A 120 -5.58 -23.60 6.19
CA HIS A 120 -6.18 -22.73 7.20
C HIS A 120 -6.62 -21.39 6.60
N ILE A 121 -5.79 -20.76 5.78
CA ILE A 121 -6.11 -19.49 5.09
C ILE A 121 -7.31 -19.67 4.16
N GLU A 122 -7.38 -20.76 3.41
CA GLU A 122 -8.52 -21.06 2.54
C GLU A 122 -9.83 -21.20 3.34
N ARG A 123 -9.81 -21.92 4.47
CA ARG A 123 -10.98 -22.05 5.37
C ARG A 123 -11.37 -20.73 6.04
N LEU A 124 -10.37 -19.92 6.41
CA LEU A 124 -10.59 -18.59 6.97
C LEU A 124 -11.29 -17.68 5.95
N GLY A 125 -10.90 -17.79 4.67
CA GLY A 125 -11.43 -17.00 3.57
C GLY A 125 -11.28 -15.50 3.80
N PRO A 126 -10.05 -14.98 4.00
CA PRO A 126 -9.84 -13.55 4.22
C PRO A 126 -10.29 -12.74 2.99
N ASP A 127 -10.95 -11.61 3.22
CA ASP A 127 -11.33 -10.69 2.15
C ASP A 127 -10.11 -9.86 1.67
N VAL A 128 -9.08 -9.69 2.51
CA VAL A 128 -7.81 -9.02 2.17
C VAL A 128 -6.68 -9.43 3.11
N MET A 129 -5.43 -9.41 2.62
CA MET A 129 -4.21 -9.58 3.43
C MET A 129 -3.42 -8.25 3.57
N VAL A 130 -2.88 -7.99 4.76
CA VAL A 130 -2.00 -6.85 5.04
C VAL A 130 -0.59 -7.35 5.34
N PRO A 131 0.41 -7.08 4.46
CA PRO A 131 1.74 -7.61 4.64
C PRO A 131 2.55 -6.74 5.61
N HIS A 132 3.01 -7.34 6.71
CA HIS A 132 3.93 -6.73 7.68
C HIS A 132 5.34 -7.33 7.62
N MET A 133 5.67 -8.10 6.57
CA MET A 133 7.00 -8.69 6.42
C MET A 133 7.92 -7.76 5.60
N PHE A 134 9.08 -7.41 6.16
CA PHE A 134 10.03 -6.46 5.56
C PHE A 134 11.29 -7.13 4.98
N CYS A 135 11.41 -8.45 5.11
CA CYS A 135 12.49 -9.21 4.51
C CYS A 135 12.25 -9.45 3.01
N VAL A 136 13.28 -9.87 2.28
CA VAL A 136 13.20 -10.11 0.83
C VAL A 136 12.11 -11.12 0.50
N GLU A 137 12.04 -12.24 1.23
CA GLU A 137 11.00 -13.25 1.01
C GLU A 137 9.61 -12.68 1.28
N GLY A 138 9.45 -11.91 2.36
CA GLY A 138 8.19 -11.27 2.75
C GLY A 138 7.65 -10.34 1.69
N MET A 139 8.53 -9.55 1.08
CA MET A 139 8.17 -8.62 0.02
C MET A 139 7.98 -9.29 -1.35
N THR A 140 8.48 -10.53 -1.52
CA THR A 140 8.40 -11.28 -2.78
C THR A 140 7.54 -12.54 -2.63
N ARG A 141 8.15 -13.67 -2.25
CA ARG A 141 7.56 -15.01 -2.18
C ARG A 141 6.22 -15.05 -1.46
N TYR A 142 6.08 -14.38 -0.32
CA TYR A 142 4.82 -14.42 0.42
C TYR A 142 3.72 -13.63 -0.30
N ARG A 143 4.04 -12.50 -0.93
CA ARG A 143 3.05 -11.77 -1.74
C ARG A 143 2.58 -12.60 -2.94
N SER A 144 3.51 -13.28 -3.61
CA SER A 144 3.17 -14.19 -4.70
C SER A 144 2.34 -15.39 -4.24
N LEU A 145 2.54 -15.87 -3.00
CA LEU A 145 1.67 -16.89 -2.42
C LEU A 145 0.23 -16.39 -2.29
N PHE A 146 0.02 -15.17 -1.78
CA PHE A 146 -1.32 -14.61 -1.64
C PHE A 146 -1.97 -14.28 -3.00
N ASP A 147 -1.17 -13.86 -3.98
CA ASP A 147 -1.60 -13.72 -5.38
C ASP A 147 -2.10 -15.07 -5.94
N LEU A 148 -1.35 -16.15 -5.74
CA LEU A 148 -1.72 -17.51 -6.16
C LEU A 148 -2.98 -18.03 -5.45
N LEU A 149 -3.23 -17.60 -4.21
CA LEU A 149 -4.42 -17.97 -3.44
C LEU A 149 -5.65 -17.12 -3.78
N ASP A 150 -5.55 -16.22 -4.78
CA ASP A 150 -6.59 -15.25 -5.14
C ASP A 150 -7.07 -14.40 -3.94
N VAL A 151 -6.17 -14.14 -2.97
CA VAL A 151 -6.44 -13.25 -1.84
C VAL A 151 -5.81 -11.89 -2.13
N PRO A 152 -6.61 -10.83 -2.34
CA PRO A 152 -6.06 -9.51 -2.60
C PRO A 152 -5.27 -9.01 -1.38
N PHE A 153 -4.23 -8.22 -1.61
CA PHE A 153 -3.40 -7.70 -0.52
C PHE A 153 -3.03 -6.23 -0.71
N LEU A 154 -2.76 -5.56 0.41
CA LEU A 154 -2.33 -4.17 0.40
C LEU A 154 -0.87 -4.02 -0.05
N GLY A 155 -0.60 -2.97 -0.82
CA GLY A 155 0.73 -2.64 -1.28
C GLY A 155 0.98 -3.11 -2.70
N ASN A 156 2.21 -3.56 -2.97
CA ASN A 156 2.69 -3.82 -4.31
C ASN A 156 3.02 -5.31 -4.53
N HIS A 157 2.79 -5.81 -5.75
CA HIS A 157 3.19 -7.15 -6.15
C HIS A 157 4.72 -7.31 -6.17
N GLU A 158 5.19 -8.57 -6.15
CA GLU A 158 6.61 -8.92 -6.13
C GLU A 158 7.37 -8.34 -7.33
N TYR A 159 6.76 -8.34 -8.52
CA TYR A 159 7.40 -7.85 -9.74
C TYR A 159 7.63 -6.33 -9.72
N THR A 160 6.97 -5.60 -8.83
CA THR A 160 7.22 -4.17 -8.60
C THR A 160 8.23 -3.96 -7.47
N VAL A 161 8.20 -4.80 -6.43
CA VAL A 161 9.11 -4.64 -5.28
C VAL A 161 10.54 -4.97 -5.66
N TRP A 162 10.73 -6.03 -6.44
CA TRP A 162 12.04 -6.55 -6.76
C TRP A 162 12.94 -5.48 -7.40
N PRO A 163 12.52 -4.79 -8.48
CA PRO A 163 13.33 -3.73 -9.07
C PRO A 163 13.47 -2.52 -8.15
N ALA A 164 12.47 -2.22 -7.31
CA ALA A 164 12.49 -1.10 -6.36
C ALA A 164 13.47 -1.30 -5.20
N THR A 165 13.78 -2.56 -4.84
CA THR A 165 14.75 -2.89 -3.78
C THR A 165 16.20 -2.92 -4.27
N ASP A 166 16.41 -3.07 -5.58
CA ASP A 166 17.74 -2.97 -6.19
C ASP A 166 17.99 -1.56 -6.73
N LYS A 167 18.94 -0.85 -6.11
CA LYS A 167 19.22 0.56 -6.45
C LYS A 167 19.67 0.73 -7.91
N ALA A 168 20.43 -0.22 -8.45
CA ALA A 168 20.93 -0.12 -9.82
C ALA A 168 19.76 -0.26 -10.81
N THR A 169 18.93 -1.27 -10.63
CA THR A 169 17.74 -1.56 -11.43
C THR A 169 16.74 -0.41 -11.34
N THR A 170 16.46 0.09 -10.13
CA THR A 170 15.59 1.26 -9.93
C THR A 170 16.07 2.45 -10.77
N LYS A 171 17.37 2.79 -10.69
CA LYS A 171 17.93 3.93 -11.44
C LYS A 171 17.84 3.74 -12.95
N GLN A 172 18.11 2.54 -13.44
CA GLN A 172 18.00 2.22 -14.87
C GLN A 172 16.56 2.35 -15.37
N LEU A 173 15.57 1.87 -14.61
CA LEU A 173 14.16 2.01 -14.95
C LEU A 173 13.71 3.48 -14.94
N LEU A 174 14.13 4.23 -13.93
CA LEU A 174 13.80 5.65 -13.81
C LEU A 174 14.42 6.47 -14.96
N ASP A 175 15.70 6.24 -15.29
CA ASP A 175 16.39 6.89 -16.41
C ASP A 175 15.72 6.55 -17.75
N ALA A 176 15.37 5.28 -17.98
CA ALA A 176 14.62 4.85 -19.17
C ALA A 176 13.24 5.53 -19.29
N CYS A 177 12.64 5.95 -18.18
CA CYS A 177 11.40 6.72 -18.14
C CYS A 177 11.61 8.25 -18.14
N GLY A 178 12.84 8.74 -18.27
CA GLY A 178 13.16 10.18 -18.28
C GLY A 178 13.10 10.84 -16.89
N VAL A 179 13.11 10.05 -15.82
CA VAL A 179 13.21 10.56 -14.44
C VAL A 179 14.69 10.75 -14.09
N ARG A 180 15.05 11.95 -13.63
CA ARG A 180 16.42 12.28 -13.22
C ARG A 180 16.84 11.48 -11.98
N VAL A 181 17.96 10.78 -12.05
CA VAL A 181 18.52 9.89 -11.01
C VAL A 181 20.00 10.11 -10.72
#